data_AF-A0A9D2Q1H4-F1
#
_entry.id   AF-A0A9D2Q1H4-F1
#
_cell.length_a   1.000
_cell.length_b   1.000
_cell.length_c   1.000
_cell.angle_alpha   90.00
_cell.angle_beta   90.00
_cell.angle_gamma   90.00
#
_symmetry.space_group_name_H-M   'P 1'
#
loop_
_entity.id
_entity.type
_entity.pdbx_description
1 polymer ?
#
loop_
_entity_poly.entity_id
_entity_poly.type
_entity_poly.pdbx_seq_one_letter_code
_entity_poly.pdbx_strand_id
1 'polypeptide(L)'
;MELQHDGASDGTTAPDIATPPTEPAALIGPDLTTASLRRCTALATRARADLLVHGRHGASAELAGLLEEMAGWEPAALVDPDPTMTVLAAAALQDLAARLPDAAPTDLPARIDAVVALLRGVMDRGSVRASA
;
A
#
# COMPACT_ATOMS: atom_id res chain seq x y z
N MET A 1 2.10 66.12 38.13
CA MET A 1 2.26 65.30 39.33
C MET A 1 0.91 64.64 39.58
N GLU A 2 0.62 63.50 38.92
CA GLU A 2 -0.41 62.51 39.28
C GLU A 2 0.00 61.16 38.62
N LEU A 3 -0.23 60.07 39.35
CA LEU A 3 0.32 58.71 39.17
C LEU A 3 -0.74 57.71 38.67
N GLN A 4 -0.28 56.58 38.08
CA GLN A 4 -0.93 55.23 37.96
C GLN A 4 -2.19 55.11 37.07
N HIS A 5 -2.47 54.03 36.33
CA HIS A 5 -2.30 52.57 36.52
C HIS A 5 -2.25 51.89 35.12
N ASP A 6 -1.38 50.90 34.90
CA ASP A 6 -1.65 49.45 34.82
C ASP A 6 -2.54 48.99 33.64
N GLY A 7 -2.02 48.03 32.87
CA GLY A 7 -2.75 47.41 31.77
C GLY A 7 -1.83 46.67 30.80
N ALA A 8 -1.24 45.57 31.25
CA ALA A 8 -0.58 44.60 30.40
C ALA A 8 -1.52 44.07 29.31
N SER A 9 -1.03 43.96 28.07
CA SER A 9 -1.35 42.84 27.19
C SER A 9 -0.31 42.83 26.06
N ASP A 10 0.76 42.08 26.33
CA ASP A 10 1.58 41.48 25.28
C ASP A 10 0.64 40.56 24.49
N GLY A 11 0.15 41.07 23.36
CA GLY A 11 -0.61 40.30 22.39
C GLY A 11 0.34 39.34 21.69
N THR A 12 0.78 38.31 22.43
CA THR A 12 1.45 37.15 21.86
C THR A 12 0.46 36.49 20.90
N THR A 13 0.62 36.78 19.61
CA THR A 13 -0.01 36.02 18.54
C THR A 13 0.59 34.63 18.60
N ALA A 14 -0.03 33.75 19.39
CA ALA A 14 0.22 32.33 19.29
C ALA A 14 0.03 31.94 17.81
N PRO A 15 0.99 31.24 17.18
CA PRO A 15 0.72 30.65 15.88
C PRO A 15 -0.41 29.66 16.09
N ASP A 16 -1.55 29.95 15.47
CA ASP A 16 -2.63 28.99 15.27
C ASP A 16 -1.97 27.80 14.55
N ILE A 17 -1.66 26.76 15.32
CA ILE A 17 -1.25 25.47 14.78
C ILE A 17 -2.53 24.89 14.18
N ALA A 18 -2.91 25.43 13.03
CA ALA A 18 -3.93 24.88 12.17
C ALA A 18 -3.49 23.45 11.93
N THR A 19 -4.15 22.53 12.63
CA THR A 19 -4.01 21.12 12.36
C THR A 19 -4.45 20.99 10.90
N PRO A 20 -3.57 20.56 9.96
CA PRO A 20 -4.01 20.42 8.58
C PRO A 20 -5.25 19.51 8.63
N PRO A 21 -6.33 19.83 7.91
CA PRO A 21 -7.44 18.92 7.81
C PRO A 21 -6.85 17.59 7.37
N THR A 22 -7.02 16.55 8.18
CA THR A 22 -6.69 15.19 7.78
C THR A 22 -7.54 14.91 6.55
N GLU A 23 -6.96 15.15 5.36
CA GLU A 23 -7.63 14.88 4.10
C GLU A 23 -8.04 13.41 4.15
N PRO A 24 -9.34 13.10 4.00
CA PRO A 24 -9.77 11.72 4.04
C PRO A 24 -8.96 10.97 2.98
N ALA A 25 -8.22 9.95 3.41
CA ALA A 25 -7.44 9.12 2.51
C ALA A 25 -8.33 8.72 1.33
N ALA A 26 -7.89 9.06 0.11
CA ALA A 26 -8.69 8.84 -1.08
C ALA A 26 -9.09 7.36 -1.16
N LEU A 27 -10.40 7.10 -1.09
CA LEU A 27 -10.93 5.74 -1.13
C LEU A 27 -10.61 5.11 -2.49
N ILE A 28 -10.16 3.87 -2.46
CA ILE A 28 -9.86 3.08 -3.65
C ILE A 28 -11.01 2.12 -3.89
N GLY A 29 -11.74 2.35 -4.99
CA GLY A 29 -12.90 1.55 -5.36
C GLY A 29 -12.55 0.10 -5.76
N PRO A 30 -13.56 -0.79 -5.77
CA PRO A 30 -13.37 -2.20 -6.07
C PRO A 30 -12.92 -2.45 -7.51
N ASP A 31 -13.35 -1.64 -8.48
CA ASP A 31 -12.92 -1.78 -9.88
C ASP A 31 -11.40 -1.57 -10.05
N LEU A 32 -10.87 -0.49 -9.46
CA LEU A 32 -9.44 -0.18 -9.51
C LEU A 32 -8.64 -1.24 -8.75
N THR A 33 -9.09 -1.59 -7.55
CA THR A 33 -8.43 -2.60 -6.72
C THR A 33 -8.38 -3.96 -7.44
N THR A 34 -9.50 -4.40 -8.00
CA THR A 34 -9.60 -5.67 -8.74
C THR A 34 -8.72 -5.66 -9.98
N ALA A 35 -8.71 -4.57 -10.76
CA ALA A 35 -7.86 -4.44 -11.94
C ALA A 35 -6.37 -4.56 -11.56
N SER A 36 -5.94 -3.87 -10.51
CA SER A 36 -4.56 -3.93 -10.01
C SER A 36 -4.20 -5.31 -9.45
N LEU A 37 -5.10 -5.98 -8.72
CA LEU A 37 -4.89 -7.35 -8.24
C LEU A 37 -4.77 -8.36 -9.40
N ARG A 38 -5.59 -8.22 -10.45
CA ARG A 38 -5.49 -9.03 -11.67
C ARG A 38 -4.15 -8.80 -12.37
N ARG A 39 -3.74 -7.55 -12.51
CA ARG A 39 -2.44 -7.18 -13.11
C ARG A 39 -1.28 -7.74 -12.30
N CYS A 40 -1.33 -7.61 -10.98
CA CYS A 40 -0.34 -8.16 -10.05
C CYS A 40 -0.20 -9.68 -10.22
N THR A 41 -1.32 -10.40 -10.25
CA THR A 41 -1.35 -11.86 -10.41
C THR A 41 -0.72 -12.28 -11.75
N ALA A 42 -1.08 -11.61 -12.84
CA ALA A 42 -0.56 -11.88 -14.18
C ALA A 42 0.94 -11.58 -14.28
N LEU A 43 1.38 -10.43 -13.75
CA LEU A 43 2.79 -10.03 -13.75
C LEU A 43 3.65 -10.95 -12.88
N ALA A 44 3.19 -11.34 -11.69
CA ALA A 44 3.89 -12.30 -10.84
C ALA A 44 4.09 -13.66 -11.53
N THR A 45 3.03 -14.16 -12.18
CA THR A 45 3.09 -15.41 -12.96
C THR A 45 4.08 -15.31 -14.12
N ARG A 46 4.10 -14.16 -14.80
CA ARG A 46 5.02 -13.90 -15.93
C ARG A 46 6.45 -13.72 -15.46
N ALA A 47 6.69 -12.96 -14.39
CA ALA A 47 8.01 -12.79 -13.78
C ALA A 47 8.60 -14.14 -13.37
N ARG A 48 7.77 -15.05 -12.84
CA ARG A 48 8.19 -16.42 -12.56
C ARG A 48 8.59 -17.18 -13.82
N ALA A 49 7.83 -17.07 -14.91
CA ALA A 49 8.19 -17.69 -16.18
C ALA A 49 9.50 -17.10 -16.75
N ASP A 50 9.70 -15.79 -16.60
CA ASP A 50 10.93 -15.09 -16.98
C ASP A 50 12.14 -15.55 -16.14
N LEU A 51 11.96 -15.89 -14.87
CA LEU A 51 13.03 -16.50 -14.04
C LEU A 51 13.46 -17.88 -14.57
N LEU A 52 12.53 -18.65 -15.15
CA LEU A 52 12.84 -19.96 -15.75
C LEU A 52 13.54 -19.82 -17.11
N VAL A 53 13.23 -18.76 -17.85
CA VAL A 53 13.75 -18.51 -19.20
C VAL A 53 14.75 -17.35 -19.13
N HIS A 54 16.03 -17.67 -18.98
CA HIS A 54 17.19 -16.76 -18.80
C HIS A 54 17.32 -15.64 -19.87
N GLY A 55 16.38 -14.69 -19.98
CA GLY A 55 16.36 -13.85 -21.17
C GLY A 55 15.61 -12.53 -21.14
N ARG A 56 14.60 -12.28 -20.30
CA ARG A 56 13.91 -10.98 -20.29
C ARG A 56 13.31 -10.68 -18.91
N HIS A 57 13.77 -9.63 -18.23
CA HIS A 57 13.25 -9.22 -16.90
C HIS A 57 12.12 -8.16 -16.96
N GLY A 58 11.49 -7.99 -18.12
CA GLY A 58 10.48 -6.93 -18.33
C GLY A 58 9.30 -7.03 -17.35
N ALA A 59 8.80 -8.26 -17.12
CA ALA A 59 7.69 -8.47 -16.20
C ALA A 59 8.08 -8.19 -14.73
N SER A 60 9.34 -8.42 -14.36
CA SER A 60 9.83 -8.14 -13.00
C SER A 60 9.91 -6.64 -12.73
N ALA A 61 10.35 -5.85 -13.72
CA ALA A 61 10.38 -4.39 -13.62
C ALA A 61 8.97 -3.79 -13.57
N GLU A 62 8.06 -4.26 -14.43
CA GLU A 62 6.65 -3.85 -14.40
C GLU A 62 5.96 -4.24 -13.07
N LEU A 63 6.27 -5.44 -12.55
CA LEU A 63 5.79 -5.89 -11.25
C LEU A 63 6.30 -4.99 -10.13
N ALA A 64 7.59 -4.62 -10.14
CA ALA A 64 8.19 -3.77 -9.12
C ALA A 64 7.48 -2.41 -9.03
N GLY A 65 7.17 -1.77 -10.17
CA GLY A 65 6.43 -0.51 -10.19
C GLY A 65 5.01 -0.66 -9.64
N LEU A 66 4.30 -1.72 -10.02
CA LEU A 66 2.97 -1.99 -9.49
C LEU A 66 2.99 -2.26 -7.97
N LEU A 67 3.99 -3.01 -7.48
CA LEU A 67 4.13 -3.28 -6.05
C LEU A 67 4.45 -2.01 -5.26
N GLU A 68 5.19 -1.07 -5.83
CA GLU A 68 5.45 0.22 -5.22
C GLU A 68 4.18 1.07 -5.10
N GLU A 69 3.34 1.09 -6.14
CA GLU A 69 2.01 1.72 -6.07
C GLU A 69 1.13 1.07 -5.00
N MET A 70 1.09 -0.27 -4.97
CA MET A 70 0.28 -1.03 -4.01
C MET A 70 0.78 -0.92 -2.58
N ALA A 71 2.09 -0.79 -2.37
CA ALA A 71 2.69 -0.63 -1.03
C ALA A 71 2.28 0.70 -0.38
N GLY A 72 1.90 1.70 -1.18
CA GLY A 72 1.35 2.97 -0.69
C GLY A 72 -0.15 2.92 -0.37
N TRP A 73 -0.83 1.79 -0.58
CA TRP A 73 -2.25 1.68 -0.27
C TRP A 73 -2.48 1.51 1.22
N GLU A 74 -3.35 2.35 1.75
CA GLU A 74 -3.82 2.17 3.11
C GLU A 74 -4.90 1.09 3.14
N PRO A 75 -4.76 0.03 3.96
CA PRO A 75 -5.72 -1.06 3.98
C PRO A 75 -7.18 -0.57 4.20
N ALA A 76 -7.37 0.43 5.06
CA ALA A 76 -8.67 1.01 5.36
C ALA A 76 -9.28 1.82 4.21
N ALA A 77 -8.47 2.24 3.23
CA ALA A 77 -8.94 2.98 2.06
C ALA A 77 -9.47 2.06 0.94
N LEU A 78 -9.21 0.75 1.01
CA LEU A 78 -9.70 -0.23 0.03
C LEU A 78 -11.17 -0.57 0.28
N VAL A 79 -12.04 -0.15 -0.63
CA VAL A 79 -13.48 -0.38 -0.54
C VAL A 79 -13.86 -1.69 -1.22
N ASP A 80 -14.32 -2.65 -0.43
CA ASP A 80 -14.86 -3.95 -0.86
C ASP A 80 -13.99 -4.68 -1.91
N PRO A 81 -12.69 -4.91 -1.63
CA PRO A 81 -11.81 -5.61 -2.57
C PRO A 81 -12.29 -7.04 -2.79
N ASP A 82 -12.26 -7.50 -4.05
CA ASP A 82 -12.66 -8.87 -4.40
C ASP A 82 -11.80 -9.89 -3.61
N PRO A 83 -12.42 -10.75 -2.78
CA PRO A 83 -11.68 -11.62 -1.87
C PRO A 83 -10.92 -12.71 -2.64
N THR A 84 -11.48 -13.19 -3.76
CA THR A 84 -10.84 -14.21 -4.60
C THR A 84 -9.57 -13.64 -5.22
N MET A 85 -9.64 -12.44 -5.79
CA MET A 85 -8.50 -11.78 -6.40
C MET A 85 -7.44 -11.37 -5.38
N THR A 86 -7.85 -11.01 -4.16
CA THR A 86 -6.94 -10.70 -3.05
C THR A 86 -6.11 -11.94 -2.67
N VAL A 87 -6.76 -13.10 -2.52
CA VAL A 87 -6.09 -14.38 -2.23
C VAL A 87 -5.16 -14.79 -3.37
N LEU A 88 -5.63 -14.71 -4.63
CA LEU A 88 -4.85 -15.11 -5.80
C LEU A 88 -3.60 -14.24 -5.98
N ALA A 89 -3.72 -12.92 -5.79
CA ALA A 89 -2.58 -12.02 -5.87
C ALA A 89 -1.56 -12.33 -4.77
N ALA A 90 -2.01 -12.51 -3.52
CA ALA A 90 -1.12 -12.86 -2.40
C ALA A 90 -0.40 -14.20 -2.63
N ALA A 91 -1.10 -15.21 -3.12
CA ALA A 91 -0.52 -16.52 -3.42
C ALA A 91 0.51 -16.47 -4.55
N ALA A 92 0.23 -15.73 -5.64
CA ALA A 92 1.15 -15.55 -6.75
C ALA A 92 2.44 -14.83 -6.33
N LEU A 93 2.33 -13.81 -5.46
CA LEU A 93 3.47 -13.10 -4.91
C LEU A 93 4.33 -13.98 -3.99
N GLN A 94 3.69 -14.79 -3.13
CA GLN A 94 4.40 -15.75 -2.28
C GLN A 94 5.13 -16.84 -3.10
N ASP A 95 4.50 -17.37 -4.15
CA ASP A 95 5.15 -18.35 -5.05
C ASP A 95 6.35 -17.72 -5.79
N LEU A 96 6.25 -16.44 -6.18
CA LEU A 96 7.38 -15.72 -6.78
C LEU A 96 8.51 -15.53 -5.77
N ALA A 97 8.22 -15.03 -4.56
CA ALA A 97 9.22 -14.80 -3.52
C ALA A 97 10.00 -16.08 -3.17
N ALA A 98 9.31 -17.22 -3.06
CA ALA A 98 9.92 -18.52 -2.77
C ALA A 98 10.87 -19.02 -3.87
N ARG A 99 10.83 -18.42 -5.07
CA ARG A 99 11.62 -18.82 -6.25
C ARG A 99 12.65 -17.78 -6.68
N LEU A 100 12.69 -16.62 -6.01
CA LEU A 100 13.68 -15.60 -6.33
C LEU A 100 15.09 -16.12 -5.98
N PRO A 101 16.08 -15.91 -6.85
CA PRO A 101 17.47 -16.22 -6.51
C PRO A 101 17.98 -15.25 -5.43
N ASP A 102 18.93 -15.69 -4.59
CA ASP A 102 19.56 -14.81 -3.58
C ASP A 102 20.21 -13.55 -4.17
N ALA A 103 20.56 -13.59 -5.48
CA ALA A 103 21.09 -12.46 -6.23
C ALA A 103 20.02 -11.55 -6.85
N ALA A 104 18.74 -11.72 -6.50
CA ALA A 104 17.66 -10.85 -6.95
C ALA A 104 17.89 -9.38 -6.50
N PRO A 105 17.31 -8.39 -7.20
CA PRO A 105 17.38 -6.99 -6.79
C PRO A 105 16.93 -6.86 -5.33
N THR A 106 17.73 -6.16 -4.52
CA THR A 106 17.62 -6.15 -3.06
C THR A 106 16.23 -5.69 -2.57
N ASP A 107 15.52 -4.90 -3.38
CA ASP A 107 14.26 -4.29 -3.00
C ASP A 107 13.01 -5.08 -3.43
N LEU A 108 13.11 -5.99 -4.40
CA LEU A 108 11.93 -6.72 -4.91
C LEU A 108 11.33 -7.69 -3.87
N PRO A 109 12.13 -8.51 -3.14
CA PRO A 109 11.61 -9.35 -2.07
C PRO A 109 10.91 -8.52 -0.98
N ALA A 110 11.51 -7.41 -0.55
CA ALA A 110 10.93 -6.54 0.48
C ALA A 110 9.60 -5.92 0.04
N ARG A 111 9.49 -5.48 -1.22
CA ARG A 111 8.23 -4.98 -1.79
C ARG A 111 7.16 -6.05 -1.87
N ILE A 112 7.53 -7.28 -2.24
CA ILE A 112 6.60 -8.42 -2.25
C ILE A 112 6.07 -8.67 -0.84
N ASP A 113 6.93 -8.71 0.17
CA ASP A 113 6.52 -8.95 1.56
C ASP A 113 5.58 -7.86 2.09
N ALA A 114 5.87 -6.58 1.80
CA ALA A 114 5.01 -5.46 2.19
C ALA A 114 3.59 -5.59 1.60
N VAL A 115 3.48 -5.87 0.30
CA VAL A 115 2.18 -6.04 -0.36
C VAL A 115 1.46 -7.31 0.14
N VAL A 116 2.18 -8.41 0.37
CA VAL A 116 1.57 -9.63 0.95
C VAL A 116 1.01 -9.35 2.35
N ALA A 117 1.71 -8.57 3.18
CA ALA A 117 1.22 -8.17 4.50
C ALA A 117 -0.04 -7.30 4.40
N LEU A 118 -0.06 -6.34 3.47
CA LEU A 118 -1.24 -5.53 3.16
C LEU A 118 -2.45 -6.40 2.77
N LEU A 119 -2.28 -7.32 1.81
CA LEU A 119 -3.36 -8.19 1.34
C LEU A 119 -3.85 -9.13 2.44
N ARG A 120 -2.97 -9.61 3.33
CA ARG A 120 -3.37 -10.37 4.52
C ARG A 120 -4.21 -9.54 5.48
N GLY A 121 -3.84 -8.29 5.74
CA GLY A 121 -4.63 -7.38 6.57
C GLY A 121 -6.01 -7.06 5.98
N VAL A 122 -6.12 -7.03 4.64
CA VAL A 122 -7.41 -6.90 3.94
C VAL A 122 -8.29 -8.13 4.17
N MET A 123 -7.73 -9.34 4.01
CA MET A 123 -8.47 -10.59 4.22
C MET A 123 -8.94 -10.74 5.67
N ASP A 124 -8.09 -10.37 6.64
CA ASP A 124 -8.44 -10.40 8.06
C ASP A 124 -9.68 -9.53 8.35
N ARG A 125 -9.69 -8.28 7.87
CA ARG A 125 -10.87 -7.41 7.99
C ARG A 125 -12.12 -7.93 7.29
N GLY A 126 -11.96 -8.53 6.11
CA GLY A 126 -13.07 -9.14 5.37
C GLY A 126 -13.68 -10.32 6.13
N SER A 127 -12.84 -11.15 6.77
CA SER A 127 -13.28 -12.29 7.58
C SER A 127 -14.07 -11.88 8.82
N VAL A 128 -13.70 -10.74 9.43
CA VAL A 128 -14.41 -10.17 10.59
C VAL A 128 -15.81 -9.68 10.21
N ARG A 129 -16.00 -9.08 9.03
CA ARG A 129 -17.33 -8.63 8.55
C ARG A 129 -18.27 -9.78 8.18
N ALA A 130 -17.74 -10.91 7.72
CA ALA A 130 -18.54 -12.09 7.38
C ALA A 130 -19.01 -12.90 8.60
N SER A 131 -18.37 -12.67 9.76
CA SER A 131 -18.64 -13.39 11.01
C SER A 131 -19.58 -12.66 11.97
N ALA A 132 -20.18 -11.53 11.53
CA ALA A 132 -21.03 -10.64 12.34
C ALA A 132 -22.52 -10.73 11.97
#